data_AF-A0A1X4HVA7-F1
#
_entry.id   AF-A0A1X4HVA7-F1
#
_cell.length_a   1.000
_cell.length_b   1.000
_cell.length_c   1.000
_cell.angle_alpha   90.00
_cell.angle_beta   90.00
_cell.angle_gamma   90.00
#
_symmetry.space_group_name_H-M   'P 1'
#
loop_
_entity.id
_entity.type
_entity.pdbx_description
1 polymer ?
#
loop_
_entity_poly.entity_id
_entity_poly.type
_entity_poly.pdbx_seq_one_letter_code
_entity_poly.pdbx_strand_id
1 'polypeptide(L)'
;RAVATLPGLREGDRQALLRATAKVETAAGEAAGASARLSVTFESEGGVFADVDRAIAERRRLWIRYYSPARDEVTEREIDPIRLVSVGHTYVEAWCRRSEARRTFRLDRVAEIRILDEPSAPPEVELR
;
A
#
# COMPACT_ATOMS: atom_id res chain seq x y z
N ARG A 1 -21.95 16.41 7.05
CA ARG A 1 -22.02 17.70 7.77
C ARG A 1 -20.90 17.72 8.82
N ALA A 2 -19.69 18.12 8.43
CA ALA A 2 -18.58 18.57 9.31
C ALA A 2 -17.36 18.93 8.44
N VAL A 3 -17.52 19.91 7.54
CA VAL A 3 -16.38 20.62 6.91
C VAL A 3 -16.63 22.10 7.15
N ALA A 4 -16.35 22.52 8.37
CA ALA A 4 -16.38 23.92 8.74
C ALA A 4 -15.32 24.10 9.81
N THR A 5 -14.11 24.45 9.38
CA THR A 5 -13.27 25.55 9.87
C THR A 5 -11.80 25.24 9.60
N LEU A 6 -11.35 25.52 8.38
CA LEU A 6 -9.95 25.83 8.12
C LEU A 6 -9.93 27.26 7.56
N PRO A 7 -9.69 28.28 8.40
CA PRO A 7 -9.57 29.65 7.94
C PRO A 7 -8.23 29.81 7.21
N GLY A 8 -8.26 30.33 5.97
CA GLY A 8 -7.05 30.68 5.22
C GLY A 8 -7.14 30.66 3.69
N LEU A 9 -8.21 30.10 3.09
CA LEU A 9 -8.31 29.99 1.63
C LEU A 9 -9.18 31.09 1.01
N ARG A 10 -8.64 31.75 -0.03
CA ARG A 10 -9.31 32.80 -0.81
C ARG A 10 -10.55 32.22 -1.50
N GLU A 11 -11.60 33.02 -1.63
CA GLU A 11 -12.92 32.60 -2.17
C GLU A 11 -12.82 31.96 -3.57
N GLY A 12 -11.89 32.44 -4.40
CA GLY A 12 -11.63 31.90 -5.74
C GLY A 12 -11.13 30.46 -5.74
N ASP A 13 -10.29 30.09 -4.78
CA ASP A 13 -9.74 28.73 -4.66
C ASP A 13 -10.81 27.74 -4.18
N ARG A 14 -11.75 28.22 -3.35
CA ARG A 14 -12.91 27.44 -2.89
C ARG A 14 -13.87 27.12 -4.02
N GLN A 15 -14.14 28.10 -4.88
CA GLN A 15 -14.98 27.92 -6.09
C GLN A 15 -14.33 26.97 -7.11
N ALA A 16 -13.00 27.01 -7.26
CA ALA A 16 -12.27 26.08 -8.12
C ALA A 16 -12.32 24.64 -7.58
N LEU A 17 -12.15 24.48 -6.27
CA LEU A 17 -12.25 23.17 -5.61
C LEU A 17 -13.65 22.57 -5.73
N LEU A 18 -14.70 23.38 -5.54
CA LEU A 18 -16.10 22.97 -5.67
C LEU A 18 -16.47 22.58 -7.11
N ARG A 19 -15.93 23.27 -8.13
CA ARG A 19 -16.13 22.88 -9.54
C ARG A 19 -15.34 21.64 -9.93
N ALA A 20 -14.17 21.42 -9.32
CA ALA A 20 -13.40 20.19 -9.49
C ALA A 20 -14.12 18.98 -8.86
N THR A 21 -14.76 19.15 -7.71
CA THR A 21 -15.59 18.10 -7.10
C THR A 21 -16.87 17.83 -7.91
N ALA A 22 -17.58 18.89 -8.34
CA ALA A 22 -18.82 18.74 -9.11
C ALA A 22 -18.63 18.07 -10.49
N LYS A 23 -17.46 18.21 -11.13
CA LYS A 23 -17.16 17.53 -12.40
C LYS A 23 -16.99 16.01 -12.25
N VAL A 24 -16.67 15.53 -11.05
CA VAL A 24 -16.53 14.09 -10.76
C VAL A 24 -17.90 13.45 -10.47
N GLU A 25 -18.84 14.21 -9.92
CA GLU A 25 -20.14 13.68 -9.47
C GLU A 25 -21.16 13.41 -10.59
N THR A 26 -20.90 13.80 -11.85
CA THR A 26 -21.85 13.53 -12.96
C THR A 26 -21.71 12.11 -13.57
N ALA A 27 -20.81 11.27 -13.05
CA ALA A 27 -20.67 9.85 -13.43
C ALA A 27 -21.21 8.87 -12.35
N ALA A 28 -22.13 9.35 -11.49
CA ALA A 28 -22.48 8.76 -10.19
C ALA A 28 -23.27 7.43 -10.15
N GLY A 29 -23.54 6.76 -11.27
CA GLY A 29 -24.22 5.45 -11.26
C GLY A 29 -23.28 4.28 -10.95
N GLU A 30 -22.17 4.20 -11.68
CA GLU A 30 -21.13 3.17 -11.51
C GLU A 30 -19.98 3.66 -10.59
N ALA A 31 -19.82 4.98 -10.45
CA ALA A 31 -18.77 5.60 -9.65
C ALA A 31 -18.97 5.43 -8.14
N ALA A 32 -20.18 5.21 -7.62
CA ALA A 32 -20.38 4.96 -6.20
C ALA A 32 -19.75 3.62 -5.77
N GLY A 33 -19.90 2.58 -6.61
CA GLY A 33 -19.25 1.28 -6.40
C GLY A 33 -17.74 1.35 -6.64
N ALA A 34 -17.29 2.11 -7.65
CA ALA A 34 -15.87 2.31 -7.90
C ALA A 34 -15.18 3.10 -6.77
N SER A 35 -15.77 4.21 -6.31
CA SER A 35 -15.29 5.00 -5.17
C SER A 35 -15.24 4.17 -3.89
N ALA A 36 -16.29 3.41 -3.58
CA ALA A 36 -16.28 2.56 -2.39
C ALA A 36 -15.18 1.48 -2.46
N ARG A 37 -15.00 0.84 -3.63
CA ARG A 37 -13.90 -0.13 -3.84
C ARG A 37 -12.53 0.55 -3.75
N LEU A 38 -12.36 1.72 -4.35
CA LEU A 38 -11.12 2.50 -4.26
C LEU A 38 -10.83 2.87 -2.80
N SER A 39 -11.80 3.39 -2.05
CA SER A 39 -11.64 3.72 -0.62
C SER A 39 -11.21 2.50 0.20
N VAL A 40 -11.88 1.36 0.05
CA VAL A 40 -11.53 0.11 0.76
C VAL A 40 -10.13 -0.38 0.36
N THR A 41 -9.78 -0.33 -0.92
CA THR A 41 -8.44 -0.70 -1.39
C THR A 41 -7.37 0.23 -0.84
N PHE A 42 -7.60 1.55 -0.82
CA PHE A 42 -6.66 2.52 -0.24
C PHE A 42 -6.53 2.38 1.28
N GLU A 43 -7.62 2.11 2.00
CA GLU A 43 -7.58 1.86 3.44
C GLU A 43 -6.82 0.57 3.76
N SER A 44 -7.06 -0.49 2.98
CA SER A 44 -6.34 -1.76 3.09
C SER A 44 -4.85 -1.59 2.72
N GLU A 45 -4.53 -0.90 1.63
CA GLU A 45 -3.15 -0.59 1.22
C GLU A 45 -2.45 0.31 2.24
N GLY A 46 -3.16 1.26 2.85
CA GLY A 46 -2.63 2.12 3.90
C GLY A 46 -2.26 1.35 5.17
N GLY A 47 -3.10 0.38 5.56
CA GLY A 47 -2.79 -0.54 6.66
C GLY A 47 -1.58 -1.41 6.36
N VAL A 48 -1.53 -2.03 5.17
CA VAL A 48 -0.38 -2.84 4.73
C VAL A 48 0.90 -2.00 4.68
N PHE A 49 0.81 -0.76 4.19
CA PHE A 49 1.95 0.17 4.16
C PHE A 49 2.49 0.43 5.56
N ALA A 50 1.61 0.77 6.51
CA ALA A 50 2.00 1.05 7.89
C ALA A 50 2.66 -0.16 8.56
N ASP A 51 2.15 -1.37 8.31
CA ASP A 51 2.74 -2.61 8.84
C ASP A 51 4.11 -2.90 8.25
N VAL A 52 4.30 -2.68 6.95
CA VAL A 52 5.61 -2.83 6.31
C VAL A 52 6.60 -1.79 6.82
N ASP A 53 6.20 -0.52 6.91
CA ASP A 53 7.04 0.57 7.40
C ASP A 53 7.50 0.30 8.84
N ARG A 54 6.57 -0.11 9.70
CA ARG A 54 6.86 -0.55 11.08
C ARG A 54 7.84 -1.71 11.11
N ALA A 55 7.62 -2.75 10.29
CA ALA A 55 8.52 -3.90 10.25
C ALA A 55 9.94 -3.55 9.77
N ILE A 56 10.08 -2.60 8.85
CA ILE A 56 11.39 -2.08 8.44
C ILE A 56 12.05 -1.34 9.61
N ALA A 57 11.32 -0.42 10.25
CA ALA A 57 11.83 0.40 11.37
C ALA A 57 12.26 -0.46 12.57
N GLU A 58 11.44 -1.45 12.92
CA GLU A 58 11.68 -2.37 14.05
C GLU A 58 12.57 -3.57 13.67
N ARG A 59 13.00 -3.67 12.41
CA ARG A 59 13.76 -4.81 11.86
C ARG A 59 13.10 -6.15 12.16
N ARG A 60 11.81 -6.25 11.85
CA ARG A 60 10.97 -7.44 12.07
C ARG A 60 10.65 -8.14 10.76
N ARG A 61 10.57 -9.47 10.82
CA ARG A 61 10.12 -10.28 9.69
C ARG A 61 8.64 -10.07 9.44
N LEU A 62 8.24 -10.20 8.18
CA LEU A 62 6.85 -10.20 7.76
C LEU A 62 6.45 -11.58 7.25
N TRP A 63 5.26 -12.01 7.64
CA TRP A 63 4.50 -13.01 6.90
C TRP A 63 3.46 -12.30 6.05
N ILE A 64 3.35 -12.71 4.79
CA ILE A 64 2.37 -12.17 3.85
C ILE A 64 1.62 -13.29 3.14
N ARG A 65 0.32 -13.08 2.93
CA ARG A 65 -0.49 -13.86 2.00
C ARG A 65 -0.58 -13.06 0.70
N TYR A 66 0.11 -13.56 -0.33
CA TYR A 66 0.40 -12.79 -1.55
C TYR A 66 -0.18 -13.45 -2.81
N TYR A 67 -0.97 -12.70 -3.57
CA TYR A 67 -1.47 -13.13 -4.87
C TYR A 67 -0.40 -12.96 -5.96
N SER A 68 -0.06 -14.06 -6.65
CA SER A 68 0.88 -14.08 -7.76
C SER A 68 0.14 -14.17 -9.10
N PRO A 69 0.07 -13.09 -9.90
CA PRO A 69 -0.62 -13.15 -11.20
C PRO A 69 0.03 -14.10 -12.20
N ALA A 70 1.35 -14.29 -12.09
CA ALA A 70 2.11 -15.17 -13.00
C ALA A 70 1.74 -16.65 -12.83
N ARG A 71 1.18 -17.03 -11.68
CA ARG A 71 0.82 -18.40 -11.34
C ARG A 71 -0.66 -18.57 -10.98
N ASP A 72 -1.41 -17.47 -11.00
CA ASP A 72 -2.81 -17.39 -10.60
C ASP A 72 -3.09 -18.05 -9.24
N GLU A 73 -2.17 -17.90 -8.29
CA GLU A 73 -2.24 -18.54 -6.97
C GLU A 73 -1.99 -17.53 -5.85
N VAL A 74 -2.62 -17.78 -4.69
CA VAL A 74 -2.29 -17.10 -3.44
C VAL A 74 -1.27 -17.94 -2.69
N THR A 75 -0.12 -17.35 -2.38
CA THR A 75 0.97 -18.01 -1.66
C THR A 75 1.30 -17.29 -0.38
N GLU A 76 1.60 -18.06 0.64
CA GLU A 76 2.15 -17.54 1.89
C GLU A 76 3.67 -17.41 1.78
N ARG A 77 4.21 -16.30 2.27
CA ARG A 77 5.64 -16.02 2.21
C ARG A 77 6.10 -15.31 3.47
N GLU A 78 7.22 -15.79 3.98
CA GLU A 78 8.05 -15.06 4.91
C GLU A 78 9.07 -14.21 4.15
N ILE A 79 9.11 -12.93 4.49
CA ILE A 79 10.00 -11.95 3.86
C ILE A 79 10.70 -11.11 4.93
N ASP A 80 11.97 -10.83 4.71
CA ASP A 80 12.74 -9.88 5.51
C ASP A 80 12.72 -8.52 4.75
N PRO A 81 11.90 -7.54 5.19
CA PRO A 81 11.72 -6.29 4.46
C PRO A 81 13.00 -5.43 4.52
N ILE A 82 13.32 -4.77 3.41
CA ILE A 82 14.52 -3.94 3.25
C ILE A 82 14.12 -2.47 3.11
N ARG A 83 13.25 -2.15 2.16
CA ARG A 83 12.78 -0.77 1.91
C ARG A 83 11.44 -0.73 1.18
N LEU A 84 10.73 0.38 1.34
CA LEU A 84 9.55 0.72 0.53
C LEU A 84 9.96 1.55 -0.69
N VAL A 85 9.33 1.27 -1.83
CA VAL A 85 9.58 1.95 -3.11
C VAL A 85 8.25 2.25 -3.78
N SER A 86 8.06 3.49 -4.26
CA SER A 86 6.83 3.92 -4.95
C SER A 86 7.14 4.35 -6.38
N VAL A 87 6.70 3.55 -7.36
CA VAL A 87 6.83 3.84 -8.80
C VAL A 87 5.54 3.37 -9.49
N GLY A 88 4.58 4.28 -9.64
CA GLY A 88 3.22 3.99 -10.14
C GLY A 88 2.34 3.18 -9.17
N HIS A 89 2.96 2.30 -8.38
CA HIS A 89 2.39 1.56 -7.25
C HIS A 89 3.39 1.53 -6.11
N THR A 90 2.95 1.10 -4.92
CA THR A 90 3.86 0.89 -3.79
C THR A 90 4.31 -0.56 -3.71
N TYR A 91 5.60 -0.72 -3.49
CA TYR A 91 6.28 -2.01 -3.42
C TYR A 91 7.12 -2.07 -2.14
N VAL A 92 7.24 -3.26 -1.59
CA VAL A 92 8.30 -3.60 -0.64
C VAL A 92 9.38 -4.40 -1.34
N GLU A 93 10.62 -3.93 -1.26
CA GLU A 93 11.81 -4.73 -1.56
C GLU A 93 12.15 -5.55 -0.33
N ALA A 94 12.26 -6.86 -0.49
CA ALA A 94 12.50 -7.78 0.62
C ALA A 94 13.31 -8.99 0.18
N TRP A 95 13.99 -9.62 1.13
CA TRP A 95 14.52 -10.97 0.93
C TRP A 95 13.41 -11.99 1.15
N CYS A 96 13.07 -12.76 0.12
CA CYS A 96 12.06 -13.80 0.24
C CYS A 96 12.71 -15.12 0.68
N ARG A 97 12.34 -15.62 1.86
CA ARG A 97 12.89 -16.85 2.45
C ARG A 97 12.62 -18.08 1.59
N ARG A 98 11.40 -18.18 1.05
CA ARG A 98 11.01 -19.33 0.21
C ARG A 98 11.85 -19.46 -1.06
N SER A 99 12.32 -18.35 -1.63
CA SER A 99 13.11 -18.36 -2.87
C SER A 99 14.57 -18.04 -2.66
N GLU A 100 14.98 -17.76 -1.42
CA GLU A 100 16.31 -17.31 -1.03
C GLU A 100 16.88 -16.26 -1.99
N ALA A 101 16.08 -15.22 -2.24
CA ALA A 101 16.42 -14.18 -3.20
C ALA A 101 15.73 -12.86 -2.86
N ARG A 102 16.34 -11.74 -3.27
CA ARG A 102 15.69 -10.43 -3.27
C ARG A 102 14.54 -10.41 -4.27
N ARG A 103 13.36 -9.97 -3.81
CA ARG A 103 12.16 -9.80 -4.63
C ARG A 103 11.42 -8.54 -4.22
N THR A 104 10.62 -8.02 -5.14
CA THR A 104 9.69 -6.93 -4.89
C THR A 104 8.26 -7.46 -4.82
N PHE A 105 7.50 -6.99 -3.84
CA PHE A 105 6.09 -7.33 -3.66
C PHE A 105 5.27 -6.06 -3.70
N ARG A 106 4.26 -6.00 -4.57
CA ARG A 106 3.31 -4.88 -4.58
C ARG A 106 2.36 -4.97 -3.39
N LEU A 107 2.15 -3.85 -2.70
CA LEU A 107 1.29 -3.83 -1.51
C LEU A 107 -0.18 -4.09 -1.84
N ASP A 108 -0.66 -3.61 -3.00
CA ASP A 108 -2.02 -3.86 -3.51
C ASP A 108 -2.38 -5.34 -3.72
N ARG A 109 -1.37 -6.23 -3.75
CA ARG A 109 -1.55 -7.69 -3.93
C ARG A 109 -1.38 -8.48 -2.63
N VAL A 110 -1.16 -7.80 -1.51
CA VAL A 110 -1.08 -8.42 -0.19
C VAL A 110 -2.51 -8.59 0.33
N ALA A 111 -2.97 -9.83 0.38
CA ALA A 111 -4.28 -10.16 0.92
C ALA A 111 -4.29 -10.15 2.46
N GLU A 112 -3.14 -10.39 3.09
CA GLU A 112 -2.96 -10.36 4.53
C GLU A 112 -1.50 -10.15 4.87
N ILE A 113 -1.24 -9.43 5.97
CA ILE A 113 0.10 -9.14 6.48
C ILE A 113 0.13 -9.38 7.99
N ARG A 114 1.23 -9.92 8.49
CA ARG A 114 1.52 -10.06 9.92
C ARG A 114 2.99 -9.77 10.18
N ILE A 115 3.26 -8.92 11.16
CA ILE A 115 4.60 -8.73 11.71
C ILE A 115 4.89 -9.89 12.66
N LEU A 116 6.05 -10.51 12.51
CA LEU A 116 6.42 -11.67 13.29
C LEU A 116 7.38 -11.35 14.44
N ASP A 117 7.42 -12.29 15.40
CA ASP A 117 8.47 -12.65 16.38
C ASP A 117 9.93 -12.39 15.96
N GLU A 118 10.22 -12.81 14.74
CA GLU A 118 11.57 -13.04 14.28
C GLU A 118 12.21 -11.75 13.78
N PRO A 119 13.52 -11.56 14.05
CA PRO A 119 14.25 -10.45 13.45
C PRO A 119 14.34 -10.60 11.93
N SER A 120 14.18 -9.48 11.24
CA SER A 120 14.51 -9.32 9.83
C SER A 120 16.03 -9.38 9.68
N ALA A 121 16.52 -10.37 8.92
CA ALA A 121 17.94 -10.57 8.66
C ALA A 121 18.19 -10.86 7.17
N PRO A 122 17.93 -9.88 6.29
CA PRO A 122 18.24 -10.04 4.88
C PRO A 122 19.77 -10.14 4.71
N PRO A 123 20.29 -11.05 3.87
CA PRO A 123 21.72 -11.14 3.63
C PRO A 123 22.25 -9.82 3.04
N GLU A 124 23.48 -9.46 3.41
CA GLU A 124 24.22 -8.38 2.78
C GLU A 124 24.49 -8.77 1.33
N VAL A 125 23.69 -8.26 0.41
CA VAL A 125 23.92 -8.51 -1.01
C VAL A 125 24.92 -7.47 -1.47
N GLU A 126 26.13 -7.92 -1.79
CA GLU A 126 27.11 -7.13 -2.52
C GLU A 126 26.46 -6.58 -3.79
N LEU A 127 26.33 -5.25 -3.87
CA LEU A 127 26.05 -4.56 -5.12
C LEU A 127 27.30 -4.76 -6.00
N ARG A 128 27.27 -5.76 -6.89
CA ARG A 128 28.25 -5.88 -7.97
C ARG A 128 27.91 -4.97 -9.13
#